data_AF-A0A413SG38-F1
#
_entry.id   AF-A0A413SG38-F1
#
_cell.length_a   1.000
_cell.length_b   1.000
_cell.length_c   1.000
_cell.angle_alpha   90.00
_cell.angle_beta   90.00
_cell.angle_gamma   90.00
#
_symmetry.space_group_name_H-M   'P 1'
#
loop_
_entity.id
_entity.type
_entity.pdbx_description
1 polymer ?
#
loop_
_entity_poly.entity_id
_entity_poly.type
_entity_poly.pdbx_seq_one_letter_code
_entity_poly.pdbx_strand_id
1 'polypeptide(L)'
;MIAKNIKWDTDGNSELLDILPKEVVIPNSITDEDEISDWLSDEYSFCHLGFDIASDFTNWLIETGYLDPEDIYDVMEIIQDLDKVKKVAPKFYNLLMCMCNSKERV
;
A
#
# COMPACT_ATOMS: atom_id res chain seq x y z
N MET A 1 -0.68 -5.20 3.22
CA MET A 1 -0.88 -3.84 2.65
C MET A 1 0.35 -3.00 2.93
N ILE A 2 0.72 -2.04 2.07
CA ILE A 2 1.87 -1.15 2.32
C ILE A 2 1.40 0.31 2.25
N ALA A 3 1.73 1.10 3.27
CA ALA A 3 1.68 2.55 3.17
C ALA A 3 2.98 3.04 2.55
N LYS A 4 2.92 3.79 1.45
CA LYS A 4 4.09 4.33 0.72
C LYS A 4 3.96 5.83 0.55
N ASN A 5 5.04 6.47 0.15
CA ASN A 5 5.12 7.93 -0.02
C ASN A 5 4.64 8.69 1.22
N ILE A 6 4.93 8.14 2.42
CA ILE A 6 4.46 8.71 3.68
C ILE A 6 5.08 10.11 3.86
N LYS A 7 4.23 11.11 4.11
CA LYS A 7 4.63 12.50 4.31
C LYS A 7 4.68 12.80 5.80
N TRP A 8 5.79 12.45 6.45
CA TRP A 8 5.97 12.72 7.88
C TRP A 8 5.95 14.22 8.20
N ASP A 9 5.29 14.57 9.30
CA ASP A 9 5.33 15.92 9.87
C ASP A 9 6.43 15.97 10.93
N THR A 10 7.58 16.52 10.54
CA THR A 10 8.76 16.66 11.41
C THR A 10 9.00 18.10 11.84
N ASP A 11 8.00 18.98 11.73
CA ASP A 11 8.11 20.42 12.01
C ASP A 11 9.27 21.10 11.23
N GLY A 12 9.57 20.58 10.03
CA GLY A 12 10.66 21.08 9.18
C GLY A 12 12.05 20.54 9.51
N ASN A 13 12.17 19.53 10.37
CA ASN A 13 13.43 18.85 10.63
C ASN A 13 13.78 17.88 9.47
N SER A 14 14.73 18.29 8.64
CA SER A 14 15.19 17.51 7.48
C SER A 14 15.97 16.26 7.84
N GLU A 15 16.70 16.25 8.97
CA GLU A 15 17.46 15.06 9.41
C GLU A 15 16.53 13.92 9.80
N LEU A 16 15.40 14.24 10.46
CA LEU A 16 14.37 13.24 10.79
C LEU A 16 13.66 12.71 9.55
N LEU A 17 13.39 13.56 8.56
CA LEU A 17 12.76 13.13 7.29
C LEU A 17 13.60 12.11 6.53
N ASP A 18 14.93 12.20 6.62
CA ASP A 18 15.84 11.25 5.97
C ASP A 18 15.94 9.91 6.71
N ILE A 19 15.61 9.88 8.00
CA ILE A 19 15.66 8.68 8.86
C ILE A 19 14.33 7.92 8.84
N LEU A 20 13.21 8.62 8.75
CA LEU A 20 11.88 8.02 8.79
C LEU A 20 11.60 7.20 7.52
N PRO A 21 10.86 6.07 7.66
CA PRO A 21 10.60 5.19 6.53
C PRO A 21 9.65 5.85 5.53
N LYS A 22 9.93 5.67 4.24
CA LYS A 22 9.04 6.14 3.16
C LYS A 22 7.98 5.12 2.78
N GLU A 23 8.17 3.87 3.21
CA GLU A 23 7.29 2.73 2.97
C GLU A 23 7.24 1.86 4.22
N VAL A 24 6.04 1.47 4.65
CA VAL A 24 5.79 0.68 5.84
C VAL A 24 4.77 -0.41 5.54
N VAL A 25 5.05 -1.64 5.98
CA VAL A 25 4.11 -2.75 5.89
C VAL A 25 3.09 -2.63 7.00
N ILE A 26 1.81 -2.56 6.63
CA ILE A 26 0.72 -2.48 7.59
C ILE A 26 0.37 -3.88 8.10
N PRO A 27 0.19 -4.06 9.43
CA PRO A 27 -0.31 -5.30 10.01
C PRO A 27 -1.62 -5.76 9.37
N ASN A 28 -1.76 -7.06 9.09
CA ASN A 28 -2.95 -7.62 8.43
C ASN A 28 -4.26 -7.44 9.22
N SER A 29 -4.17 -7.17 10.52
CA SER A 29 -5.33 -6.88 11.36
C SER A 29 -5.93 -5.49 11.10
N ILE A 30 -5.17 -4.59 10.47
CA ILE A 30 -5.56 -3.22 10.18
C ILE A 30 -5.93 -3.14 8.71
N THR A 31 -7.19 -2.81 8.44
CA THR A 31 -7.75 -2.82 7.08
C THR A 31 -8.32 -1.49 6.63
N ASP A 32 -8.53 -0.56 7.58
CA ASP A 32 -9.15 0.73 7.33
C ASP A 32 -8.10 1.85 7.27
N GLU A 33 -8.30 2.84 6.39
CA GLU A 33 -7.35 3.93 6.18
C GLU A 33 -7.15 4.81 7.43
N ASP A 34 -8.21 5.07 8.21
CA ASP A 34 -8.11 5.84 9.45
C ASP A 34 -7.33 5.04 10.51
N GLU A 35 -7.58 3.72 10.59
CA GLU A 35 -6.85 2.84 11.51
C GLU A 35 -5.36 2.71 11.11
N ILE A 36 -5.04 2.72 9.81
CA ILE A 36 -3.65 2.81 9.32
C ILE A 36 -3.01 4.13 9.75
N SER A 37 -3.75 5.24 9.61
CA SER A 37 -3.26 6.57 9.97
C SER A 37 -2.91 6.66 11.45
N ASP A 38 -3.79 6.14 12.31
CA ASP A 38 -3.57 6.10 13.76
C ASP A 38 -2.37 5.20 14.09
N TRP A 39 -2.32 4.00 13.51
CA TRP A 39 -1.23 3.05 13.75
C TRP A 39 0.14 3.58 13.31
N LEU A 40 0.24 4.25 12.15
CA LEU A 40 1.49 4.88 11.70
C LEU A 40 1.97 5.94 12.70
N SER A 41 1.03 6.71 13.25
CA SER A 41 1.35 7.77 14.20
C SER A 41 1.83 7.20 15.54
N ASP A 42 1.18 6.15 16.01
CA ASP A 42 1.52 5.45 17.26
C ASP A 42 2.87 4.73 17.16
N GLU A 43 3.09 3.96 16.09
CA GLU A 43 4.30 3.13 15.90
C GLU A 43 5.56 3.98 15.77
N TYR A 44 5.50 5.05 14.99
CA TYR A 44 6.67 5.90 14.73
C TYR A 44 6.75 7.12 15.66
N SER A 45 5.70 7.39 16.44
CA SER A 45 5.59 8.56 17.32
C SER A 45 5.71 9.89 16.56
N PHE A 46 5.30 9.92 15.29
CA PHE A 46 5.25 11.12 14.45
C PHE A 46 3.91 11.23 13.75
N CYS A 47 3.37 12.44 13.68
CA CYS A 47 2.24 12.72 12.81
C CYS A 47 2.66 12.61 11.34
N HIS A 48 1.68 12.42 10.46
CA HIS A 48 1.88 12.45 9.02
C HIS A 48 0.81 13.30 8.35
N LEU A 49 1.14 13.83 7.17
CA LEU A 49 0.29 14.64 6.31
C LEU A 49 -0.41 13.79 5.23
N GLY A 50 -0.33 12.47 5.35
CA GLY A 50 -0.88 11.51 4.41
C GLY A 50 0.13 10.50 3.85
N PHE A 51 -0.40 9.46 3.25
CA PHE A 51 0.31 8.34 2.63
C PHE A 51 -0.52 7.79 1.46
N ASP A 52 0.11 7.02 0.58
CA ASP A 52 -0.59 6.24 -0.44
C ASP A 52 -0.66 4.77 0.01
N ILE A 53 -1.77 4.09 -0.26
CA ILE A 53 -1.87 2.65 -0.03
C ILE A 53 -1.44 1.91 -1.31
N ALA A 54 -0.52 0.97 -1.16
CA ALA A 54 -0.16 0.00 -2.19
C ALA A 54 -0.74 -1.37 -1.83
N SER A 55 -2.02 -1.54 -2.13
CA SER A 55 -2.66 -2.87 -2.20
C SER A 55 -3.90 -2.90 -3.09
N ASP A 56 -4.18 -1.84 -3.88
CA ASP A 56 -5.42 -1.72 -4.66
C ASP A 56 -5.70 -2.94 -5.51
N PHE A 57 -4.69 -3.49 -6.18
CA PHE A 57 -4.86 -4.68 -7.01
C PHE A 57 -5.15 -5.95 -6.20
N THR A 58 -4.43 -6.19 -5.09
CA THR A 58 -4.66 -7.37 -4.24
C THR A 58 -6.02 -7.28 -3.55
N ASN A 59 -6.38 -6.10 -3.04
CA ASN A 59 -7.68 -5.83 -2.46
C ASN A 59 -8.79 -5.99 -3.51
N TRP A 60 -8.59 -5.46 -4.71
CA TRP A 60 -9.52 -5.65 -5.82
C TRP A 60 -9.71 -7.13 -6.19
N LEU A 61 -8.63 -7.93 -6.24
CA LEU A 61 -8.71 -9.37 -6.49
C LEU A 61 -9.53 -10.09 -5.42
N ILE A 62 -9.38 -9.70 -4.15
CA ILE A 62 -10.16 -10.22 -3.04
C ILE A 62 -11.63 -9.83 -3.18
N GLU A 63 -11.92 -8.54 -3.35
CA GLU A 63 -13.29 -8.03 -3.49
C GLU A 63 -14.04 -8.62 -4.69
N THR A 64 -13.33 -8.89 -5.77
CA THR A 64 -13.91 -9.48 -6.99
C THR A 64 -13.98 -11.01 -6.92
N GLY A 65 -13.43 -11.63 -5.88
CA GLY A 65 -13.44 -13.08 -5.68
C GLY A 65 -12.46 -13.84 -6.58
N TYR A 66 -11.50 -13.16 -7.22
CA TYR A 66 -10.40 -13.82 -7.94
C TYR A 66 -9.32 -14.36 -7.00
N LEU A 67 -9.28 -13.87 -5.76
CA LEU A 67 -8.35 -14.31 -4.73
C LEU A 67 -9.11 -14.50 -3.42
N ASP A 68 -9.09 -15.71 -2.88
CA ASP A 68 -9.61 -15.96 -1.54
C ASP A 68 -8.54 -15.51 -0.51
N PRO A 69 -8.89 -14.70 0.50
CA PRO A 69 -7.96 -14.35 1.57
C PRO A 69 -7.32 -15.56 2.26
N GLU A 70 -8.02 -16.71 2.32
CA GLU A 70 -7.49 -17.94 2.91
C GLU A 70 -6.35 -18.56 2.08
N ASP A 71 -6.31 -18.29 0.77
CA ASP A 71 -5.25 -18.74 -0.12
C ASP A 71 -4.00 -17.84 -0.07
N ILE A 72 -4.07 -16.69 0.59
CA ILE A 72 -2.96 -15.75 0.67
C ILE A 72 -2.05 -16.11 1.84
N TYR A 73 -0.98 -16.83 1.54
CA TYR A 73 0.04 -17.16 2.53
C TYR A 73 0.91 -15.95 2.93
N ASP A 74 1.33 -15.14 1.94
CA ASP A 74 2.12 -13.94 2.16
C ASP A 74 1.79 -12.85 1.12
N VAL A 75 1.13 -11.79 1.58
CA VAL A 75 0.79 -10.61 0.76
C VAL A 75 2.05 -9.92 0.22
N MET A 76 3.18 -10.00 0.93
CA MET A 76 4.45 -9.40 0.50
C MET A 76 4.99 -10.06 -0.75
N GLU A 77 4.88 -11.38 -0.89
CA GLU A 77 5.36 -12.10 -2.08
C GLU A 77 4.57 -11.64 -3.32
N ILE A 78 3.25 -11.50 -3.19
CA ILE A 78 2.37 -10.99 -4.25
C ILE A 78 2.76 -9.56 -4.65
N ILE A 79 2.99 -8.68 -3.67
CA ILE A 79 3.36 -7.28 -3.95
C ILE A 79 4.74 -7.22 -4.63
N GLN A 80 5.72 -7.98 -4.14
CA GLN A 80 7.05 -8.05 -4.75
C GLN A 80 6.99 -8.59 -6.18
N ASP A 81 6.14 -9.57 -6.45
CA ASP A 81 5.94 -10.10 -7.78
C ASP A 81 5.25 -9.12 -8.71
N LEU A 82 4.26 -8.36 -8.24
CA LEU A 82 3.65 -7.26 -9.00
C LEU A 82 4.67 -6.18 -9.34
N ASP A 83 5.59 -5.85 -8.42
CA ASP A 83 6.69 -4.91 -8.67
C ASP A 83 7.68 -5.45 -9.72
N LYS A 84 7.97 -6.75 -9.70
CA LYS A 84 8.76 -7.39 -10.77
C LYS A 84 8.03 -7.26 -12.11
N VAL A 85 6.72 -7.56 -12.15
CA VAL A 85 5.90 -7.42 -13.37
C VAL A 85 5.89 -5.97 -13.88
N LYS A 86 5.78 -4.98 -12.98
CA LYS A 86 5.88 -3.56 -13.34
C LYS A 86 7.20 -3.22 -14.01
N LYS A 87 8.32 -3.74 -13.50
CA LYS A 87 9.67 -3.52 -14.04
C LYS A 87 9.88 -4.22 -15.39
N VAL A 88 9.47 -5.48 -15.53
CA VAL A 88 9.77 -6.28 -16.73
C VAL A 88 8.72 -6.15 -17.84
N ALA A 89 7.47 -5.86 -17.49
CA ALA A 89 6.34 -5.81 -18.42
C ALA A 89 5.37 -4.65 -18.07
N PRO A 90 5.82 -3.38 -18.16
CA PRO A 90 5.05 -2.23 -17.70
C PRO A 90 3.69 -2.07 -18.38
N LYS A 91 3.56 -2.45 -19.67
CA LYS A 91 2.26 -2.44 -20.36
C LYS A 91 1.28 -3.48 -19.81
N PHE A 92 1.78 -4.63 -19.40
CA PHE A 92 0.96 -5.68 -18.79
C PHE A 92 0.53 -5.28 -17.37
N TYR A 93 1.47 -4.75 -16.58
CA TYR A 93 1.14 -4.15 -15.28
C TYR A 93 0.06 -3.06 -15.41
N ASN A 94 0.20 -2.14 -16.37
CA ASN A 94 -0.79 -1.10 -16.59
C ASN A 94 -2.16 -1.67 -17.00
N LEU A 95 -2.20 -2.73 -17.81
CA LEU A 95 -3.44 -3.43 -18.15
C LEU A 95 -4.13 -4.01 -16.90
N LEU A 96 -3.37 -4.65 -16.01
CA LEU A 96 -3.88 -5.19 -14.75
C LEU A 96 -4.45 -4.07 -13.86
N MET A 97 -3.73 -2.96 -13.74
CA MET A 97 -4.18 -1.80 -12.97
C MET A 97 -5.40 -1.11 -13.59
N CYS A 98 -5.52 -1.08 -14.92
CA CYS A 98 -6.73 -0.56 -15.58
C CYS A 98 -7.98 -1.39 -15.26
N MET A 99 -7.85 -2.70 -15.02
CA MET A 99 -8.98 -3.53 -14.59
C MET A 99 -9.40 -3.19 -13.15
N CYS A 100 -8.44 -2.95 -12.26
CA CYS A 100 -8.67 -2.49 -10.89
C CYS A 100 -9.46 -1.16 -10.86
N ASN A 101 -9.01 -0.17 -11.63
CA ASN A 101 -9.58 1.19 -11.61
C ASN A 101 -10.87 1.34 -12.45
N SER A 102 -11.39 0.26 -13.03
CA SER A 102 -12.57 0.31 -13.90
C SER A 102 -13.91 0.39 -13.15
N LYS A 103 -13.90 0.19 -11.82
CA LYS A 103 -15.10 0.33 -10.96
C LYS A 103 -15.67 1.76 -10.88
N GLU A 104 -14.94 2.79 -11.31
CA GLU A 104 -15.41 4.20 -11.33
C GLU A 104 -16.19 4.58 -12.61
N ARG A 105 -16.45 3.65 -13.53
CA ARG A 105 -17.21 3.92 -14.77
C ARG A 105 -18.52 3.15 -14.85
N VAL A 106 -19.42 3.36 -13.90
CA VAL A 106 -20.88 3.14 -14.10
C VAL A 106 -21.65 4.26 -13.42
#